data_AF-A0A3P7PVE7-F1
#
_entry.id   AF-A0A3P7PVE7-F1
#
_cell.length_a   1.000
_cell.length_b   1.000
_cell.length_c   1.000
_cell.angle_alpha   90.00
_cell.angle_beta   90.00
_cell.angle_gamma   90.00
#
_symmetry.space_group_name_H-M   'P 1'
#
loop_
_entity.id
_entity.type
_entity.pdbx_description
1 polymer ?
#
loop_
_entity_poly.entity_id
_entity_poly.type
_entity_poly.pdbx_seq_one_letter_code
_entity_poly.pdbx_strand_id
1 'polypeptide(L)'
;MCSFVKTDCFYYISDAFVKRANKRFNSTGHDYELTMTANTEIAYCYVQMARPCAKSLSVINVPSHKNENIDVFAVVDHLDSFKKIKQSFAEDTLGQTIYIKGALVKEWNGKLFSLATTSASKIDFNPEIDGVPGLVHWYVNMRAEADVKTVSVAGQRGIHNFSE
;
A
#
# COMPACT_ATOMS: atom_id res chain seq x y z
N MET A 1 -2.40 -23.56 -17.81
CA MET A 1 -1.39 -22.85 -18.63
C MET A 1 -0.37 -22.24 -17.68
N CYS A 2 0.90 -22.64 -17.76
CA CYS A 2 1.97 -21.97 -17.02
C CYS A 2 2.23 -20.61 -17.67
N SER A 3 2.05 -19.50 -16.95
CA SER A 3 2.51 -18.18 -17.39
C SER A 3 4.02 -18.06 -17.17
N PHE A 4 4.75 -17.60 -18.18
CA PHE A 4 6.20 -17.39 -18.13
C PHE A 4 6.59 -16.24 -17.20
N VAL A 5 5.71 -15.24 -17.05
CA VAL A 5 5.87 -14.12 -16.11
C VAL A 5 5.05 -14.40 -14.85
N LYS A 6 5.72 -14.28 -13.71
CA LYS A 6 5.15 -14.36 -12.36
C LYS A 6 5.14 -12.97 -11.72
N THR A 7 4.10 -12.71 -10.92
CA THR A 7 4.03 -11.50 -10.09
C THR A 7 5.18 -11.44 -9.08
N ASP A 8 5.57 -10.22 -8.73
CA ASP A 8 6.55 -9.91 -7.67
C ASP A 8 7.96 -10.48 -7.90
N CYS A 9 8.27 -10.77 -9.16
CA CYS A 9 9.60 -11.15 -9.64
C CYS A 9 10.22 -10.04 -10.49
N PHE A 10 11.54 -9.99 -10.55
CA PHE A 10 12.28 -9.05 -11.38
C PHE A 10 12.62 -9.68 -12.72
N TYR A 11 12.49 -8.90 -13.79
CA TYR A 11 12.80 -9.32 -15.15
C TYR A 11 13.57 -8.24 -15.87
N TYR A 12 14.55 -8.67 -16.66
CA TYR A 12 15.12 -7.88 -17.73
C TYR A 12 14.24 -8.04 -18.98
N ILE A 13 13.93 -6.93 -19.65
CA ILE A 13 13.11 -6.90 -20.86
C ILE A 13 13.86 -6.07 -21.91
N SER A 14 14.11 -6.62 -23.09
CA SER A 14 14.68 -5.92 -24.25
C SER A 14 13.75 -6.02 -25.47
N ASP A 15 13.96 -5.14 -26.45
CA ASP A 15 13.30 -5.20 -27.77
C ASP A 15 11.75 -5.14 -27.71
N ALA A 16 11.23 -4.50 -26.68
CA ALA A 16 9.82 -4.10 -26.59
C ALA A 16 9.60 -2.76 -27.30
N PHE A 17 8.41 -2.58 -27.87
CA PHE A 17 8.03 -1.34 -28.56
C PHE A 17 7.41 -0.33 -27.59
N VAL A 18 7.92 0.91 -27.56
CA VAL A 18 7.34 2.00 -26.76
C VAL A 18 6.26 2.69 -27.59
N LYS A 19 5.04 2.78 -27.06
CA LYS A 19 3.96 3.56 -27.67
C LYS A 19 3.32 4.51 -26.66
N ARG A 20 2.55 5.49 -27.14
CA ARG A 20 1.79 6.38 -26.25
C ARG A 20 0.76 5.57 -25.47
N ALA A 21 0.71 5.78 -24.15
CA ALA A 21 -0.19 5.07 -23.27
C ALA A 21 -1.65 5.39 -23.58
N ASN A 22 -2.50 4.36 -23.59
CA ASN A 22 -3.94 4.59 -23.64
C ASN A 22 -4.46 4.84 -22.22
N LYS A 23 -4.59 6.12 -21.85
CA LYS A 23 -5.00 6.54 -20.50
C LYS A 23 -6.41 6.07 -20.09
N ARG A 24 -7.24 5.57 -21.02
CA ARG A 24 -8.54 4.94 -20.69
C ARG A 24 -8.36 3.57 -20.01
N PHE A 25 -7.22 2.90 -20.21
CA PHE A 25 -6.95 1.55 -19.71
C PHE A 25 -5.63 1.42 -18.94
N ASN A 26 -4.88 2.51 -18.79
CA ASN A 26 -3.59 2.53 -18.10
C ASN A 26 -3.68 3.39 -16.82
N SER A 27 -3.64 2.74 -15.66
CA SER A 27 -3.69 3.39 -14.34
C SER A 27 -2.31 3.78 -13.78
N THR A 28 -1.22 3.54 -14.50
CA THR A 28 0.14 3.83 -14.01
C THR A 28 0.49 5.32 -14.01
N GLY A 29 -0.30 6.15 -14.69
CA GLY A 29 -0.06 7.59 -14.80
C GLY A 29 1.04 8.00 -15.78
N HIS A 30 1.74 7.04 -16.41
CA HIS A 30 2.79 7.33 -17.40
C HIS A 30 2.21 7.62 -18.79
N ASP A 31 2.89 8.47 -19.55
CA ASP A 31 2.47 8.88 -20.91
C ASP A 31 2.76 7.83 -21.99
N TYR A 32 3.54 6.80 -21.65
CA TYR A 32 3.98 5.74 -22.56
C TYR A 32 3.79 4.36 -21.94
N GLU A 33 3.60 3.35 -22.79
CA GLU A 33 3.51 1.94 -22.41
C GLU A 33 4.39 1.08 -23.33
N LEU A 34 4.93 0.00 -22.77
CA LEU A 34 5.68 -1.01 -23.51
C LEU A 34 4.71 -2.04 -24.09
N THR A 35 4.88 -2.34 -25.37
CA THR A 35 4.18 -3.43 -26.06
C THR A 35 5.19 -4.48 -26.47
N MET A 36 4.97 -5.70 -26.01
CA MET A 36 5.82 -6.84 -26.36
C MET A 36 5.61 -7.24 -27.82
N THR A 37 6.68 -7.64 -28.50
CA THR A 37 6.68 -8.13 -29.88
C THR A 37 7.28 -9.54 -29.94
N ALA A 38 7.31 -10.15 -31.14
CA ALA A 38 7.95 -11.46 -31.34
C ALA A 38 9.47 -11.44 -31.07
N ASN A 39 10.09 -10.26 -31.09
CA ASN A 39 11.53 -10.11 -30.86
C ASN A 39 11.86 -9.73 -29.41
N THR A 40 10.84 -9.53 -28.56
CA THR A 40 11.05 -9.11 -27.17
C THR A 40 11.67 -10.26 -26.37
N GLU A 41 12.84 -10.03 -25.80
CA GLU A 41 13.48 -10.98 -24.89
C GLU A 41 13.10 -10.64 -23.45
N ILE A 42 12.76 -11.67 -22.66
CA ILE A 42 12.57 -11.55 -21.22
C ILE A 42 13.51 -12.53 -20.52
N ALA A 43 14.33 -12.02 -19.60
CA ALA A 43 15.17 -12.83 -18.73
C ALA A 43 14.79 -12.62 -17.26
N TYR A 44 14.72 -13.70 -16.48
CA TYR A 44 14.50 -13.62 -15.03
C TYR A 44 15.75 -13.07 -14.35
N CYS A 45 15.57 -12.07 -13.48
CA CYS A 45 16.66 -11.53 -12.67
C CYS A 45 16.71 -12.28 -11.34
N TYR A 46 17.78 -13.06 -11.14
CA TYR A 46 18.03 -13.79 -9.90
C TYR A 46 18.53 -12.90 -8.75
N VAL A 47 18.94 -11.66 -9.07
CA VAL A 47 19.39 -10.68 -8.09
C VAL A 47 18.16 -9.96 -7.54
N GLN A 48 17.95 -10.06 -6.23
CA GLN A 48 16.97 -9.24 -5.52
C GLN A 48 17.46 -7.79 -5.55
N MET A 49 16.85 -6.98 -6.38
CA MET A 49 17.15 -5.55 -6.46
C MET A 49 16.26 -4.80 -5.48
N ALA A 50 16.78 -3.71 -4.91
CA ALA A 50 15.96 -2.79 -4.14
C ALA A 50 14.77 -2.35 -5.01
N ARG A 51 13.54 -2.60 -4.53
CA ARG A 51 12.34 -2.17 -5.24
C ARG A 51 12.44 -0.66 -5.41
N PRO A 52 12.23 -0.10 -6.62
CA PRO A 52 12.21 1.35 -6.80
C PRO A 52 11.23 1.92 -5.79
N CYS A 53 11.75 2.69 -4.83
CA CYS A 53 10.96 3.31 -3.78
C CYS A 53 9.91 4.16 -4.48
N ALA A 54 8.66 3.68 -4.50
CA ALA A 54 7.54 4.49 -4.91
C ALA A 54 7.55 5.72 -4.01
N LYS A 55 7.39 6.91 -4.60
CA LYS A 55 7.46 8.19 -3.87
C LYS A 55 6.62 8.08 -2.60
N SER A 56 7.28 7.92 -1.46
CA SER A 56 6.63 7.72 -0.18
C SER A 56 5.88 9.00 0.16
N LEU A 57 4.55 8.99 0.02
CA LEU A 57 3.70 10.07 0.51
C LEU A 57 3.66 9.99 2.03
N SER A 58 3.91 11.11 2.70
CA SER A 58 3.68 11.21 4.15
C SER A 58 2.20 11.00 4.44
N VAL A 59 1.88 10.14 5.42
CA VAL A 59 0.51 9.84 5.90
C VAL A 59 -0.30 11.10 6.26
N ILE A 60 0.36 12.24 6.49
CA ILE A 60 -0.24 13.53 6.88
C ILE A 60 -1.19 14.10 5.80
N ASN A 61 -1.06 13.72 4.51
CA ASN A 61 -1.87 14.31 3.43
C ASN A 61 -3.06 13.44 2.98
N VAL A 62 -3.38 12.34 3.67
CA VAL A 62 -4.44 11.40 3.24
C VAL A 62 -5.78 12.10 2.92
N PRO A 63 -6.30 13.05 3.72
CA PRO A 63 -7.56 13.73 3.40
C PRO A 63 -7.57 14.48 2.05
N SER A 64 -6.42 14.97 1.60
CA SER A 64 -6.28 15.69 0.32
C SER A 64 -6.28 14.77 -0.90
N HIS A 65 -6.19 13.46 -0.70
CA HIS A 65 -6.15 12.44 -1.75
C HIS A 65 -7.45 11.65 -1.86
N LYS A 66 -8.60 12.26 -1.51
CA LYS A 66 -9.92 11.61 -1.60
C LYS A 66 -10.15 10.98 -2.98
N ASN A 67 -10.56 9.72 -2.98
CA ASN A 67 -10.82 8.91 -4.18
C ASN A 67 -9.58 8.65 -5.06
N GLU A 68 -8.38 8.92 -4.54
CA GLU A 68 -7.13 8.60 -5.22
C GLU A 68 -6.50 7.33 -4.62
N ASN A 69 -5.70 6.65 -5.44
CA ASN A 69 -4.88 5.54 -5.00
C ASN A 69 -3.51 6.08 -4.56
N ILE A 70 -3.13 5.79 -3.33
CA ILE A 70 -1.85 6.21 -2.75
C ILE A 70 -1.01 5.01 -2.29
N ASP A 71 0.30 5.20 -2.23
CA ASP A 71 1.25 4.23 -1.70
C ASP A 71 1.58 4.58 -0.25
N VAL A 72 1.48 3.61 0.67
CA VAL A 72 1.57 3.86 2.12
C VAL A 72 2.49 2.86 2.80
N PHE A 73 3.40 3.36 3.64
CA PHE A 73 4.16 2.58 4.62
C PHE A 73 3.58 2.80 6.01
N ALA A 74 3.35 1.73 6.75
CA ALA A 74 2.80 1.79 8.10
C ALA A 74 3.33 0.66 8.98
N VAL A 75 3.22 0.84 10.30
CA VAL A 75 3.36 -0.24 11.28
C VAL A 75 1.97 -0.62 11.76
N VAL A 76 1.69 -1.92 11.89
CA VAL A 76 0.41 -2.42 12.41
C VAL A 76 0.39 -2.21 13.92
N ASP A 77 -0.39 -1.23 14.39
CA ASP A 77 -0.47 -0.89 15.81
C ASP A 77 -1.56 -1.67 16.55
N HIS A 78 -2.72 -1.88 15.90
CA HIS A 78 -3.85 -2.61 16.44
C HIS A 78 -4.57 -3.37 15.33
N LEU A 79 -5.11 -4.55 15.67
CA LEU A 79 -5.94 -5.37 14.79
C LEU A 79 -7.28 -5.64 15.48
N ASP A 80 -8.36 -5.23 14.83
CA ASP A 80 -9.71 -5.62 15.26
C ASP A 80 -10.00 -7.05 14.82
N SER A 81 -10.56 -7.87 15.72
CA SER A 81 -10.88 -9.27 15.43
C SER A 81 -11.91 -9.39 14.30
N PHE A 82 -11.48 -9.89 13.15
CA PHE A 82 -12.38 -10.16 12.01
C PHE A 82 -13.06 -11.52 12.16
N LYS A 83 -14.40 -11.54 12.10
CA LYS A 83 -15.16 -12.78 11.95
C LYS A 83 -14.96 -13.33 10.52
N LYS A 84 -14.01 -14.27 10.39
CA LYS A 84 -13.86 -15.25 9.31
C LYS A 84 -13.88 -14.67 7.87
N ILE A 85 -12.70 -14.29 7.39
CA ILE A 85 -12.34 -14.44 5.97
C ILE A 85 -11.07 -15.30 5.94
N LYS A 86 -11.00 -16.27 5.01
CA LYS A 86 -10.06 -17.42 4.99
C LYS A 86 -8.58 -17.06 4.76
N GLN A 87 -8.02 -16.14 5.52
CA GLN A 87 -6.59 -15.88 5.55
C GLN A 87 -6.24 -15.51 6.99
N SER A 88 -5.41 -16.34 7.63
CA SER A 88 -4.95 -16.10 8.99
C SER A 88 -4.09 -14.84 9.03
N PHE A 89 -4.72 -13.69 9.20
CA PHE A 89 -4.07 -12.56 9.85
C PHE A 89 -3.92 -12.99 11.31
N ALA A 90 -2.77 -13.55 11.64
CA ALA A 90 -2.47 -14.02 12.98
C ALA A 90 -2.07 -12.81 13.86
N GLU A 91 -2.20 -12.96 15.18
CA GLU A 91 -1.80 -11.92 16.15
C GLU A 91 -0.32 -11.50 16.00
N ASP A 92 0.48 -12.31 15.28
CA ASP A 92 1.87 -12.04 14.89
C ASP A 92 2.05 -10.86 13.92
N THR A 93 0.96 -10.28 13.38
CA THR A 93 1.05 -9.09 12.52
C THR A 93 1.20 -7.78 13.29
N LEU A 94 0.95 -7.75 14.61
CA LEU A 94 1.19 -6.55 15.41
C LEU A 94 2.69 -6.19 15.42
N GLY A 95 2.99 -4.90 15.23
CA GLY A 95 4.36 -4.39 15.13
C GLY A 95 5.07 -4.69 13.80
N GLN A 96 4.46 -5.46 12.89
CA GLN A 96 5.01 -5.65 11.55
C GLN A 96 4.88 -4.38 10.72
N THR A 97 5.86 -4.16 9.84
CA THR A 97 5.76 -3.09 8.84
C THR A 97 5.01 -3.60 7.63
N ILE A 98 4.13 -2.77 7.09
CA ILE A 98 3.39 -3.06 5.88
C ILE A 98 3.60 -1.97 4.86
N TYR A 99 3.65 -2.37 3.61
CA TYR A 99 3.57 -1.49 2.46
C TYR A 99 2.33 -1.82 1.65
N ILE A 100 1.47 -0.83 1.46
CA ILE A 100 0.29 -0.95 0.61
C ILE A 100 0.51 -0.10 -0.62
N LYS A 101 0.71 -0.75 -1.77
CA LYS A 101 0.71 -0.10 -3.06
C LYS A 101 -0.72 0.11 -3.54
N GLY A 102 -1.06 1.35 -3.90
CA GLY A 102 -2.33 1.74 -4.50
C GLY A 102 -3.52 1.55 -3.56
N ALA A 103 -3.38 1.90 -2.29
CA ALA A 103 -4.48 1.98 -1.33
C ALA A 103 -5.46 3.10 -1.75
N LEU A 104 -6.75 2.78 -1.88
CA LEU A 104 -7.76 3.77 -2.22
C LEU A 104 -8.16 4.55 -0.96
N VAL A 105 -8.02 5.87 -1.01
CA VAL A 105 -8.54 6.76 0.05
C VAL A 105 -10.05 6.89 -0.12
N LYS A 106 -10.79 6.39 0.87
CA LYS A 106 -12.24 6.53 0.96
C LYS A 106 -12.60 7.57 1.99
N GLU A 107 -13.52 8.47 1.64
CA GLU A 107 -14.16 9.38 2.57
C GLU A 107 -15.60 8.94 2.82
N TRP A 108 -15.98 8.95 4.09
CA TRP A 108 -17.33 8.73 4.58
C TRP A 108 -17.86 10.01 5.23
N ASN A 109 -18.98 10.49 4.70
CA ASN A 109 -19.73 11.63 5.24
C ASN A 109 -18.91 12.89 5.51
N GLY A 110 -17.90 13.22 4.68
CA GLY A 110 -17.13 14.46 4.81
C GLY A 110 -16.12 14.50 5.96
N LYS A 111 -16.04 13.46 6.80
CA LYS A 111 -15.32 13.55 8.10
C LYS A 111 -14.49 12.31 8.45
N LEU A 112 -14.83 11.16 7.87
CA LEU A 112 -14.19 9.89 8.16
C LEU A 112 -13.37 9.46 6.95
N PHE A 113 -12.11 9.14 7.14
CA PHE A 113 -11.21 8.66 6.08
C PHE A 113 -10.73 7.25 6.39
N SER A 114 -10.69 6.40 5.37
CA SER A 114 -10.12 5.06 5.46
C SER A 114 -9.33 4.70 4.21
N LEU A 115 -8.39 3.77 4.37
CA LEU A 115 -7.67 3.15 3.26
C LEU A 115 -8.31 1.81 2.93
N ALA A 116 -8.59 1.58 1.65
CA ALA A 116 -9.17 0.34 1.17
C ALA A 116 -8.30 -0.29 0.09
N THR A 117 -8.16 -1.62 0.14
CA THR A 117 -7.54 -2.40 -0.93
C THR A 117 -8.52 -2.56 -2.08
N THR A 118 -8.02 -2.42 -3.30
CA THR A 118 -8.72 -2.70 -4.55
C THR A 118 -8.07 -3.92 -5.23
N SER A 119 -8.63 -4.39 -6.35
CA SER A 119 -8.02 -5.47 -7.14
C SER A 119 -6.64 -5.12 -7.72
N ALA A 120 -6.30 -3.83 -7.80
CA ALA A 120 -5.00 -3.34 -8.23
C ALA A 120 -4.02 -3.14 -7.06
N SER A 121 -4.50 -3.20 -5.80
CA SER A 121 -3.66 -2.96 -4.64
C SER A 121 -2.76 -4.16 -4.35
N LYS A 122 -1.55 -3.91 -3.86
CA LYS A 122 -0.63 -4.95 -3.38
C LYS A 122 -0.24 -4.65 -1.95
N ILE A 123 -0.14 -5.69 -1.13
CA ILE A 123 0.34 -5.58 0.25
C ILE A 123 1.64 -6.37 0.34
N ASP A 124 2.65 -5.74 0.91
CA ASP A 124 3.93 -6.36 1.24
C ASP A 124 4.14 -6.28 2.75
N PHE A 125 4.56 -7.38 3.35
CA PHE A 125 4.84 -7.47 4.78
C PHE A 125 6.35 -7.43 4.98
N ASN A 126 6.78 -6.60 5.93
CA ASN A 126 8.17 -6.34 6.26
C ASN A 126 9.02 -6.01 5.01
N PRO A 127 8.62 -4.99 4.24
CA PRO A 127 9.32 -4.64 3.01
C PRO A 127 10.78 -4.25 3.28
N GLU A 128 11.71 -4.87 2.58
CA GLU A 128 13.14 -4.54 2.63
C GLU A 128 13.44 -3.30 1.78
N ILE A 129 13.10 -2.12 2.30
CA ILE A 129 13.37 -0.84 1.65
C ILE A 129 13.97 0.18 2.61
N ASP A 130 14.64 1.18 2.04
CA ASP A 130 15.19 2.31 2.79
C ASP A 130 14.07 3.09 3.52
N GLY A 131 14.28 3.37 4.80
CA GLY A 131 13.33 4.09 5.67
C GLY A 131 12.50 3.19 6.60
N VAL A 132 12.27 1.93 6.25
CA VAL A 132 11.57 0.96 7.11
C VAL A 132 12.31 0.74 8.45
N PRO A 133 13.64 0.59 8.49
CA PRO A 133 14.35 0.47 9.77
C PRO A 133 14.15 1.68 10.69
N GLY A 134 14.08 2.89 10.12
CA GLY A 134 13.80 4.11 10.86
C GLY A 134 12.38 4.14 11.41
N LEU A 135 11.39 3.70 10.62
CA LEU A 135 10.00 3.57 11.05
C LEU A 135 9.84 2.55 12.18
N VAL A 136 10.51 1.40 12.10
CA VAL A 136 10.54 0.38 13.16
C VAL A 136 11.19 0.94 14.42
N HIS A 137 12.34 1.60 14.29
CA HIS A 137 13.03 2.20 15.44
C HIS A 137 12.15 3.26 16.13
N TRP A 138 11.49 4.13 15.37
CA TRP A 138 10.53 5.09 15.92
C TRP A 138 9.37 4.38 16.62
N TYR A 139 8.80 3.33 16.00
CA TYR A 139 7.69 2.60 16.59
C TYR A 139 8.07 1.98 17.94
N VAL A 140 9.19 1.27 18.01
CA VAL A 140 9.62 0.58 19.23
C VAL A 140 9.98 1.55 20.35
N ASN A 141 10.65 2.66 20.04
CA ASN A 141 11.24 3.54 21.06
C ASN A 141 10.42 4.79 21.37
N MET A 142 9.57 5.24 20.45
CA MET A 142 8.93 6.57 20.53
C MET A 142 7.40 6.51 20.40
N ARG A 143 6.81 5.42 19.86
CA ARG A 143 5.36 5.34 19.64
C ARG A 143 4.56 5.54 20.92
N ALA A 144 5.00 4.95 22.04
CA ALA A 144 4.28 4.99 23.31
C ALA A 144 4.12 6.41 23.87
N GLU A 145 5.06 7.30 23.55
CA GLU A 145 5.11 8.69 24.01
C GLU A 145 4.60 9.68 22.95
N ALA A 146 4.38 9.23 21.72
CA ALA A 146 3.96 10.08 20.61
C ALA A 146 2.48 10.50 20.73
N ASP A 147 2.21 11.80 20.54
CA ASP A 147 0.86 12.33 20.35
C ASP A 147 0.31 11.88 18.98
N VAL A 148 -0.53 10.84 18.98
CA VAL A 148 -1.13 10.29 17.76
C VAL A 148 -2.51 10.89 17.53
N LYS A 149 -2.69 11.49 16.36
CA LYS A 149 -3.95 12.11 15.94
C LYS A 149 -4.67 11.22 14.94
N THR A 150 -5.97 11.08 15.14
CA THR A 150 -6.85 10.41 14.18
C THR A 150 -7.01 11.28 12.93
N VAL A 151 -6.87 10.68 11.76
CA VAL A 151 -7.07 11.35 10.45
C VAL A 151 -8.53 11.78 10.25
N SER A 152 -9.44 11.08 10.92
CA SER A 152 -10.88 11.36 10.92
C SER A 152 -11.30 12.23 12.10
N VAL A 153 -12.23 13.15 11.87
CA VAL A 153 -12.91 13.87 12.94
C VAL A 153 -14.05 13.00 13.44
N ALA A 154 -13.83 12.27 14.53
CA ALA A 154 -14.92 11.63 15.24
C ALA A 154 -15.88 12.73 15.72
N GLY A 155 -17.16 12.66 15.34
CA GLY A 155 -18.18 13.40 16.06
C GLY A 155 -18.07 12.99 17.53
N GLN A 156 -18.09 13.96 18.46
CA GLN A 156 -18.11 13.69 19.89
C GLN A 156 -19.11 12.56 20.16
N ARG A 157 -18.63 11.39 20.60
CA ARG A 157 -19.50 10.36 21.16
C ARG A 157 -20.15 10.98 22.38
N GLY A 158 -21.42 11.37 22.26
CA GLY A 158 -22.25 11.66 23.41
C GLY A 158 -22.24 10.44 24.32
N ILE A 159 -21.68 10.60 25.52
CA ILE A 159 -21.76 9.62 26.58
C ILE A 159 -23.22 9.62 27.04
N HIS A 160 -24.04 8.71 26.51
CA HIS A 160 -25.29 8.35 27.20
C HIS A 160 -24.93 7.35 28.28
N ASN A 161 -24.73 7.87 29.50
CA ASN A 161 -24.76 7.07 30.71
C ASN A 161 -26.15 6.41 30.79
N PHE A 162 -26.21 5.09 30.72
CA PHE A 162 -27.36 4.36 31.25
C PHE A 162 -27.18 4.26 32.76
N SER A 163 -27.87 5.14 33.49
CA SER A 163 -28.21 4.94 34.89
C SER A 163 -29.62 4.36 34.95
N GLU A 164 -29.73 3.21 35.63
CA GLU A 164 -30.90 2.45 36.11
C GLU A 164 -32.28 2.67 35.47
#